data_AF-A0AAW2J2U1-F1
#
_entry.id   AF-A0AAW2J2U1-F1
#
_cell.length_a   1.000
_cell.length_b   1.000
_cell.length_c   1.000
_cell.angle_alpha   90.00
_cell.angle_beta   90.00
_cell.angle_gamma   90.00
#
_symmetry.space_group_name_H-M   'P 1'
#
loop_
_entity.id
_entity.type
_entity.pdbx_description
1 polymer ?
#
loop_
_entity_poly.entity_id
_entity_poly.type
_entity_poly.pdbx_seq_one_letter_code
_entity_poly.pdbx_strand_id
1 'polypeptide(L)'
;MEIFFVFLMSVIVFQVMIPISLYISMELVRVGQAYFMIRDDRMFDKSSNSRFQCRALNINEDLGQIKYVFSDKTGTLTENKMEFQCASIGGIDYSNGKDITDDGKQTTWFKVL
;
A
#
# COMPACT_ATOMS: atom_id res chain seq x y z
N MET A 1 -21.24 -41.63 -35.40
CA MET A 1 -21.98 -40.98 -34.29
C MET A 1 -21.43 -41.42 -32.94
N GLU A 2 -21.15 -42.70 -32.69
CA GLU A 2 -20.69 -43.18 -31.36
C GLU A 2 -19.33 -42.63 -30.92
N ILE A 3 -18.34 -42.57 -31.81
CA ILE A 3 -17.01 -42.00 -31.50
C ILE A 3 -17.12 -40.53 -31.05
N PHE A 4 -18.07 -39.78 -31.59
CA PHE A 4 -18.33 -38.40 -31.20
C PHE A 4 -18.88 -38.31 -29.77
N PHE A 5 -19.79 -39.21 -29.38
CA PHE A 5 -20.29 -39.29 -28.01
C PHE A 5 -19.21 -39.73 -27.01
N VAL A 6 -18.35 -40.69 -27.39
CA VAL A 6 -17.21 -41.13 -26.57
C VAL A 6 -16.20 -39.99 -26.39
N PHE A 7 -15.93 -39.22 -27.44
CA PHE A 7 -15.08 -38.04 -27.39
C PHE A 7 -15.64 -36.97 -26.43
N LEU A 8 -16.93 -36.63 -26.54
CA LEU A 8 -17.59 -35.68 -25.63
C LEU A 8 -17.59 -36.15 -24.17
N MET A 9 -17.81 -37.44 -23.93
CA MET A 9 -17.69 -38.03 -22.59
C MET A 9 -16.29 -37.87 -22.00
N SER A 10 -15.25 -38.11 -22.82
CA SER A 10 -13.86 -37.91 -22.39
C SER A 10 -13.57 -36.45 -22.02
N VAL A 11 -14.10 -35.48 -22.78
CA VAL A 11 -13.96 -34.05 -22.48
C VAL A 11 -14.61 -33.67 -21.14
N ILE A 12 -15.80 -34.18 -20.85
CA ILE A 12 -16.50 -33.93 -19.57
C ILE A 12 -15.71 -34.47 -18.38
N VAL A 13 -15.08 -35.65 -18.52
CA VAL A 13 -14.24 -36.23 -17.46
C VAL A 13 -12.99 -35.38 -17.19
N PHE A 14 -12.37 -34.80 -18.23
CA PHE A 14 -11.20 -33.92 -18.07
C PHE A 14 -11.54 -32.54 -17.49
N GLN A 15 -12.79 -32.08 -17.58
CA GLN A 15 -13.23 -30.79 -17.05
C GLN A 15 -13.00 -30.65 -15.53
N VAL A 16 -12.90 -31.75 -14.80
CA VAL A 16 -12.62 -31.78 -13.34
C VAL A 16 -11.17 -31.39 -13.01
N MET A 17 -10.26 -31.41 -14.00
CA MET A 17 -8.85 -31.05 -13.80
C MET A 17 -8.67 -29.59 -13.35
N ILE A 18 -9.54 -28.68 -13.81
CA ILE A 18 -9.59 -27.30 -13.32
C ILE A 18 -10.90 -27.14 -12.55
N PRO A 19 -10.87 -27.35 -11.22
CA PRO A 19 -12.07 -27.24 -10.41
C PRO A 19 -12.56 -25.79 -10.40
N ILE A 20 -13.81 -25.58 -10.83
CA ILE A 20 -14.48 -24.27 -10.77
C ILE A 20 -14.50 -23.72 -9.35
N SER A 21 -14.51 -24.60 -8.34
CA SER A 21 -14.42 -24.24 -6.93
C SER A 21 -13.11 -23.55 -6.55
N LEU A 22 -11.97 -23.91 -7.17
CA LEU A 22 -10.67 -23.29 -6.87
C LEU A 22 -10.67 -21.81 -7.24
N TYR A 23 -11.28 -21.45 -8.37
CA TYR A 23 -11.42 -20.06 -8.79
C TYR A 23 -12.24 -19.26 -7.78
N ILE A 24 -13.40 -19.78 -7.38
CA ILE A 24 -14.28 -19.12 -6.40
C ILE A 24 -13.60 -19.02 -5.03
N SER A 25 -12.88 -20.06 -4.60
CA SER A 25 -12.14 -20.04 -3.34
C SER A 25 -11.02 -19.00 -3.34
N MET A 26 -10.29 -18.82 -4.44
CA MET A 26 -9.25 -17.80 -4.56
C MET A 26 -9.83 -16.39 -4.40
N GLU A 27 -10.94 -16.11 -5.10
CA GLU A 27 -11.65 -14.83 -4.98
C GLU A 27 -12.17 -14.58 -3.57
N LEU A 28 -12.71 -15.60 -2.89
CA LEU A 28 -13.19 -15.47 -1.52
C LEU A 28 -12.05 -15.19 -0.52
N VAL A 29 -10.86 -15.78 -0.73
CA VAL A 29 -9.68 -15.49 0.08
C VAL A 29 -9.24 -14.03 -0.10
N ARG A 30 -9.20 -13.53 -1.35
CA ARG A 30 -8.85 -12.13 -1.64
C ARG A 30 -9.82 -11.14 -0.98
N VAL A 31 -11.12 -11.43 -1.04
CA VAL A 31 -12.16 -10.64 -0.36
C VAL A 31 -11.98 -10.69 1.16
N GLY A 32 -11.72 -11.88 1.72
CA GLY A 32 -11.48 -12.05 3.15
C GLY A 32 -10.29 -11.23 3.63
N GLN A 33 -9.15 -11.29 2.93
CA GLN A 33 -7.96 -10.49 3.22
C GLN A 33 -8.22 -8.99 3.12
N ALA A 34 -8.93 -8.54 2.08
CA ALA A 34 -9.33 -7.14 1.92
C ALA A 34 -10.20 -6.66 3.09
N TYR A 35 -11.14 -7.50 3.54
CA TYR A 35 -11.99 -7.20 4.69
C TYR A 35 -11.18 -7.05 5.99
N PHE A 36 -10.20 -7.93 6.22
CA PHE A 36 -9.33 -7.82 7.39
C PHE A 36 -8.51 -6.53 7.41
N MET A 37 -7.98 -6.08 6.27
CA MET A 37 -7.22 -4.82 6.18
C MET A 37 -8.08 -3.59 6.45
N ILE A 38 -9.31 -3.53 5.93
CA ILE A 38 -10.22 -2.39 6.15
C ILE A 38 -10.60 -2.27 7.64
N ARG A 39 -10.65 -3.41 8.35
CA ARG A 39 -11.00 -3.47 9.77
C ARG A 39 -9.81 -3.21 10.71
N ASP A 40 -8.59 -3.02 10.18
CA ASP A 40 -7.43 -2.73 11.02
C ASP A 40 -7.51 -1.31 11.61
N ASP A 41 -7.57 -1.23 12.94
CA ASP A 41 -7.63 0.03 13.69
C ASP A 41 -6.31 0.81 13.64
N ARG A 42 -5.19 0.15 13.33
CA ARG A 42 -3.87 0.80 13.25
C ARG A 42 -3.73 1.69 12.02
N MET A 43 -4.49 1.40 10.96
CA MET A 43 -4.48 2.16 9.71
C MET A 43 -5.62 3.19 9.66
N PHE A 44 -6.26 3.47 10.80
CA PHE A 44 -7.26 4.52 10.92
C PHE A 44 -6.61 5.86 11.22
N ASP A 45 -6.81 6.83 10.35
CA ASP A 45 -6.35 8.20 10.60
C ASP A 45 -7.39 8.97 11.43
N LYS A 46 -7.01 9.29 12.68
CA LYS A 46 -7.84 10.06 13.61
C LYS A 46 -8.01 11.51 13.19
N SER A 47 -7.06 12.07 12.43
CA SER A 47 -7.07 13.49 12.04
C SER A 47 -8.04 13.76 10.89
N SER A 48 -8.05 12.91 9.85
CA SER A 48 -8.99 12.97 8.73
C SER A 48 -10.26 12.12 8.93
N ASN A 49 -10.39 11.39 10.05
CA ASN A 49 -11.50 10.46 10.34
C ASN A 49 -11.74 9.45 9.19
N SER A 50 -10.66 9.01 8.54
CA SER A 50 -10.70 8.18 7.34
C SER A 50 -10.12 6.80 7.64
N ARG A 51 -10.84 5.75 7.21
CA ARG A 51 -10.35 4.36 7.25
C ARG A 51 -9.68 4.00 5.93
N PHE A 52 -8.72 3.09 5.98
CA PHE A 52 -8.13 2.48 4.79
C PHE A 52 -9.23 1.91 3.88
N GLN A 53 -9.20 2.28 2.60
CA GLN A 53 -10.17 1.86 1.58
C GLN A 53 -9.48 1.00 0.53
N CYS A 54 -9.78 -0.30 0.52
CA CYS A 54 -9.35 -1.19 -0.55
C CYS A 54 -10.27 -1.01 -1.76
N ARG A 55 -9.79 -0.34 -2.81
CA ARG A 55 -10.53 -0.17 -4.08
C ARG A 55 -10.37 -1.33 -5.05
N ALA A 56 -9.36 -2.17 -4.85
CA ALA A 56 -9.08 -3.35 -5.67
C ALA A 56 -8.88 -4.58 -4.78
N LEU A 57 -9.47 -5.71 -5.16
CA LEU A 57 -9.37 -6.97 -4.40
C LEU A 57 -8.01 -7.65 -4.55
N ASN A 58 -7.31 -7.40 -5.66
CA ASN A 58 -5.99 -7.97 -5.92
C ASN A 58 -4.83 -7.21 -5.26
N ILE A 59 -5.12 -6.10 -4.58
CA ILE A 59 -4.12 -5.20 -4.01
C ILE A 59 -3.19 -5.92 -3.02
N ASN A 60 -3.68 -6.95 -2.32
CA ASN A 60 -2.90 -7.74 -1.38
C ASN A 60 -1.70 -8.44 -2.02
N GLU A 61 -1.92 -9.06 -3.17
CA GLU A 61 -0.90 -9.83 -3.88
C GLU A 61 0.14 -8.87 -4.47
N ASP A 62 -0.33 -7.76 -5.04
CA ASP A 62 0.52 -6.73 -5.63
C ASP A 62 1.39 -6.02 -4.57
N LEU A 63 0.82 -5.71 -3.39
CA LEU A 63 1.58 -5.14 -2.27
C LEU A 63 2.64 -6.10 -1.73
N GLY A 64 2.36 -7.41 -1.71
CA GLY A 64 3.33 -8.41 -1.27
C GLY A 64 4.56 -8.53 -2.17
N GLN A 65 4.46 -8.05 -3.42
CA GLN A 65 5.51 -8.16 -4.43
C GLN A 65 6.18 -6.82 -4.78
N ILE A 66 5.75 -5.72 -4.18
CA ILE A 66 6.27 -4.39 -4.51
C ILE A 66 7.73 -4.24 -4.05
N LYS A 67 8.59 -3.75 -4.95
CA LYS A 67 10.04 -3.55 -4.68
C LYS A 67 10.46 -2.08 -4.63
N TYR A 68 9.72 -1.23 -5.32
CA TYR A 68 10.03 0.19 -5.44
C TYR A 68 8.79 1.00 -5.08
N VAL A 69 8.96 1.98 -4.20
CA VAL A 69 7.93 2.94 -3.83
C VAL A 69 8.34 4.29 -4.39
N PHE A 70 7.56 4.79 -5.33
CA PHE A 70 7.72 6.16 -5.83
C PHE A 70 6.81 7.07 -5.01
N SER A 71 7.41 7.98 -4.25
CA SER A 71 6.68 8.94 -3.42
C SER A 71 6.73 10.32 -4.05
N ASP A 72 5.58 11.01 -4.07
CA ASP A 72 5.53 12.42 -4.43
C ASP A 72 6.01 13.29 -3.25
N LYS A 73 6.61 14.45 -3.54
CA LYS A 73 7.17 15.33 -2.52
C LYS A 73 6.06 16.09 -1.80
N THR A 74 5.21 16.79 -2.55
CA THR A 74 4.21 17.70 -1.99
C THR A 74 2.91 16.94 -1.74
N GLY A 75 2.40 16.99 -0.50
CA GLY A 75 1.14 16.32 -0.13
C GLY A 75 1.27 14.83 0.20
N THR A 76 2.45 14.22 0.01
CA THR A 76 2.78 12.88 0.57
C THR A 76 3.91 12.96 1.57
N LEU A 77 5.07 13.49 1.19
CA LEU A 77 6.23 13.59 2.10
C LEU A 77 6.19 14.82 3.00
N THR A 78 5.64 15.93 2.49
CA THR A 78 5.49 17.18 3.24
C THR A 78 4.03 17.61 3.29
N GLU A 79 3.55 17.94 4.47
CA GLU A 79 2.32 18.72 4.63
C GLU A 79 2.52 20.11 4.00
N ASN A 80 1.47 20.67 3.41
CA ASN A 80 1.52 22.03 2.85
C ASN A 80 1.42 23.09 3.96
N LYS A 81 2.37 23.05 4.90
CA LYS A 81 2.49 23.96 6.02
C LYS A 81 3.96 24.32 6.20
N MET A 82 4.29 25.58 5.93
CA MET A 82 5.64 26.10 6.08
C MET A 82 5.75 26.78 7.45
N GLU A 83 6.55 26.20 8.34
CA GLU A 83 6.86 26.79 9.65
C GLU A 83 8.26 27.38 9.63
N PHE A 84 8.38 28.63 10.05
CA PHE A 84 9.66 29.28 10.22
C PHE A 84 10.35 28.74 11.48
N GLN A 85 11.47 28.04 11.31
CA GLN A 85 12.19 27.43 12.41
C GLN A 85 13.27 28.36 12.97
N CYS A 86 14.12 28.93 12.11
CA CYS A 86 15.28 29.71 12.52
C CYS A 86 15.59 30.79 11.47
N ALA A 87 16.16 31.91 11.91
CA ALA A 87 16.97 32.78 11.06
C ALA A 87 18.18 33.31 11.81
N SER A 88 19.23 33.61 11.06
CA SER A 88 20.41 34.32 11.53
C SER A 88 20.36 35.76 11.02
N ILE A 89 20.46 36.74 11.91
CA ILE A 89 20.51 38.16 11.55
C ILE A 89 21.78 38.75 12.16
N GLY A 90 22.68 39.25 11.31
CA GLY A 90 23.92 39.89 11.75
C GLY A 90 24.91 38.98 12.49
N GLY A 91 24.84 37.66 12.27
CA GLY A 91 25.67 36.66 12.96
C GLY A 91 25.10 36.17 14.29
N ILE A 92 23.88 36.59 14.64
CA ILE A 92 23.15 36.10 15.81
C ILE A 92 22.03 35.17 15.33
N ASP A 93 22.07 33.92 15.78
CA ASP A 93 21.06 32.90 15.45
C ASP A 93 19.84 33.03 16.39
N TYR A 94 18.68 33.30 15.80
CA TYR A 94 17.37 33.37 16.47
C TYR A 94 16.60 32.05 16.36
N SER A 95 17.29 30.92 16.52
CA SER A 95 16.62 29.63 16.69
C SER A 95 15.98 29.61 18.07
N ASN A 96 14.66 29.66 18.14
CA ASN A 96 13.92 29.69 19.40
C ASN A 96 13.98 28.31 20.08
N GLY A 97 15.10 27.99 20.75
CA GLY A 97 15.21 27.02 21.85
C GLY A 97 14.59 25.62 21.67
N LYS A 98 14.27 25.19 20.45
CA LYS A 98 14.03 23.77 20.19
C LYS A 98 15.39 23.12 20.16
N ASP A 99 15.83 22.68 21.33
CA ASP A 99 16.90 21.73 21.50
C ASP A 99 16.70 20.66 20.42
N ILE A 100 17.63 20.62 19.47
CA ILE A 100 17.70 19.56 18.49
C ILE A 100 18.15 18.35 19.29
N THR A 101 17.21 17.71 20.00
CA THR A 101 17.44 16.40 20.58
C THR A 101 17.76 15.48 19.41
N ASP A 102 19.04 15.11 19.40
CA ASP A 102 19.69 14.14 18.56
C ASP A 102 18.88 12.83 18.50
N ASP A 103 17.96 12.75 17.54
CA ASP A 103 17.51 11.48 16.98
C ASP A 103 18.19 11.29 15.62
N GLY A 104 19.53 11.25 15.59
CA GLY A 104 20.34 10.49 14.63
C GLY A 104 20.13 10.73 13.13
N LYS A 105 19.40 11.76 12.70
CA LYS A 105 19.22 12.12 11.29
C LYS A 105 20.21 13.20 10.95
N GLN A 106 21.41 12.74 10.60
CA GLN A 106 22.38 13.47 9.81
C GLN A 106 21.64 14.22 8.70
N THR A 107 21.52 15.54 8.85
CA THR A 107 21.11 16.46 7.78
C THR A 107 22.26 16.53 6.78
N THR A 108 22.51 15.42 6.09
CA THR A 108 23.03 15.46 4.73
C THR A 108 21.99 16.22 3.94
N TRP A 109 22.27 17.52 3.76
CA TRP A 109 21.77 18.35 2.68
C TRP A 109 21.44 17.44 1.51
N PHE A 110 20.15 17.33 1.19
CA PHE A 110 19.66 16.60 0.04
C PHE A 110 20.36 17.16 -1.21
N LYS A 111 21.52 16.60 -1.54
CA LYS A 111 22.08 16.60 -2.89
C LYS A 111 21.20 15.65 -3.67
N VAL A 112 20.09 16.17 -4.18
CA VAL A 112 19.42 15.56 -5.33
C VAL A 112 20.21 16.05 -6.54
N LEU A 113 21.00 15.15 -7.12
CA LEU A 113 21.54 15.26 -8.47
C LEU A 113 20.39 15.18 -9.49
#